data_AF-A0A1M5AFX9-F1
#
_entry.id   AF-A0A1M5AFX9-F1
#
_cell.length_a   1.000
_cell.length_b   1.000
_cell.length_c   1.000
_cell.angle_alpha   90.00
_cell.angle_beta   90.00
_cell.angle_gamma   90.00
#
_symmetry.space_group_name_H-M   'P 1'
#
loop_
_entity.id
_entity.type
_entity.pdbx_description
1 polymer ?
#
loop_
_entity_poly.entity_id
_entity_poly.type
_entity_poly.pdbx_seq_one_letter_code
_entity_poly.pdbx_strand_id
1 'polypeptide(L)'
;MTRLMSLLLGASLALALLFVPAARGRALTAAEHGLMTLLLLAICALFVHGSGLRMQTRALRWLFSPWLLWPLTGLLAAAFWRQAAG
;
A
#
# COMPACT_ATOMS: atom_id res chain seq x y z
N MET A 1 -0.42 -3.52 -19.02
CA MET A 1 -1.51 -2.92 -18.21
C MET A 1 -1.29 -3.02 -16.71
N THR A 2 -0.78 -4.14 -16.19
CA THR A 2 -0.46 -4.36 -14.76
C THR A 2 0.33 -3.24 -14.08
N ARG A 3 1.32 -2.66 -14.80
CA ARG A 3 2.12 -1.53 -14.30
C ARG A 3 1.28 -0.27 -14.06
N LEU A 4 0.46 0.14 -15.02
CA LEU A 4 -0.42 1.29 -14.88
C LEU A 4 -1.43 1.07 -13.74
N MET A 5 -2.00 -0.13 -13.64
CA MET A 5 -2.91 -0.45 -12.54
C MET A 5 -2.22 -0.36 -11.17
N SER A 6 -0.97 -0.81 -11.07
CA SER A 6 -0.21 -0.68 -9.83
C SER A 6 0.08 0.78 -9.48
N LEU A 7 0.39 1.63 -10.47
CA LEU A 7 0.53 3.08 -10.26
C LEU A 7 -0.79 3.71 -9.77
N LEU A 8 -1.90 3.40 -10.42
CA LEU A 8 -3.21 3.94 -10.04
C LEU A 8 -3.65 3.46 -8.65
N LEU A 9 -3.42 2.19 -8.32
CA LEU A 9 -3.68 1.65 -6.98
C LEU A 9 -2.80 2.32 -5.92
N GLY A 10 -1.49 2.46 -6.18
CA GLY A 10 -0.57 3.13 -5.27
C GLY A 10 -0.95 4.60 -5.05
N ALA A 11 -1.24 5.32 -6.13
CA ALA A 11 -1.62 6.74 -6.08
C ALA A 11 -2.95 6.97 -5.36
N SER A 12 -3.97 6.15 -5.65
CA SER A 12 -5.28 6.25 -5.01
C SER A 12 -5.20 5.95 -3.51
N LEU A 13 -4.48 4.91 -3.10
CA LEU A 13 -4.29 4.60 -1.68
C LEU A 13 -3.45 5.66 -0.95
N ALA A 14 -2.39 6.15 -1.57
CA ALA A 14 -1.60 7.25 -1.02
C ALA A 14 -2.47 8.49 -0.81
N LEU A 15 -3.26 8.88 -1.81
CA LEU A 15 -4.17 10.00 -1.72
C LEU A 15 -5.22 9.79 -0.62
N ALA A 16 -5.78 8.60 -0.51
CA ALA A 16 -6.74 8.27 0.54
C ALA A 16 -6.13 8.42 1.95
N LEU A 17 -4.87 7.99 2.14
CA LEU A 17 -4.16 8.12 3.42
C LEU A 17 -3.94 9.59 3.85
N LEU A 18 -3.78 10.53 2.91
CA LEU A 18 -3.64 11.96 3.26
C LEU A 18 -4.86 12.50 4.02
N PHE A 19 -6.06 11.99 3.72
CA PHE A 19 -7.30 12.46 4.34
C PHE A 19 -7.63 11.75 5.65
N VAL A 20 -6.94 10.65 6.00
CA VAL A 20 -7.23 9.87 7.21
C VAL A 20 -7.07 10.69 8.50
N PRO A 21 -5.96 11.42 8.73
CA PRO A 21 -5.82 12.22 9.96
C PRO A 21 -6.92 13.27 10.10
N ALA A 22 -7.25 13.95 9.00
CA ALA A 22 -8.29 14.98 8.96
C ALA A 22 -9.69 14.39 9.24
N ALA A 23 -9.97 13.20 8.73
CA ALA A 23 -11.28 12.55 8.92
C ALA A 23 -11.49 12.00 10.34
N ARG A 24 -10.43 11.63 11.06
CA ARG A 24 -10.58 10.94 12.37
C ARG A 24 -10.66 11.86 13.57
N GLY A 25 -10.12 13.08 13.49
CA GLY A 25 -10.13 14.03 14.61
C GLY A 25 -9.39 13.55 15.88
N ARG A 26 -8.66 12.43 15.82
CA ARG A 26 -7.87 11.84 16.90
C ARG A 26 -6.52 11.34 16.40
N ALA A 27 -5.56 11.23 17.31
CA ALA A 27 -4.27 10.61 17.01
C ALA A 27 -4.42 9.11 16.67
N LEU A 28 -3.48 8.60 15.88
CA LEU A 28 -3.32 7.17 15.62
C LEU A 28 -2.87 6.46 16.91
N THR A 29 -3.47 5.31 17.20
CA THR A 29 -2.93 4.38 18.19
C THR A 29 -1.65 3.71 17.66
N ALA A 30 -0.85 3.13 18.55
CA ALA A 30 0.38 2.43 18.15
C ALA A 30 0.12 1.30 17.12
N ALA A 31 -0.97 0.55 17.29
CA ALA A 31 -1.36 -0.52 16.37
C ALA A 31 -1.73 0.01 14.98
N GLU A 32 -2.54 1.07 14.93
CA GLU A 32 -2.93 1.72 13.67
C GLU A 32 -1.72 2.34 12.95
N HIS A 33 -0.78 2.90 13.72
CA HIS A 33 0.47 3.44 13.17
C HIS A 33 1.35 2.34 12.56
N GLY A 34 1.47 1.18 13.22
CA GLY A 34 2.20 0.03 12.68
C GLY A 34 1.62 -0.46 11.35
N LEU A 35 0.30 -0.53 11.24
CA LEU A 35 -0.38 -0.90 10.00
C LEU A 35 -0.25 0.15 8.90
N MET A 36 -0.33 1.43 9.26
CA MET A 36 -0.07 2.52 8.31
C MET A 36 1.32 2.39 7.69
N THR A 37 2.35 2.09 8.49
CA THR A 37 3.71 1.89 8.01
C THR A 37 3.82 0.71 7.04
N LEU A 38 3.18 -0.43 7.37
CA LEU A 38 3.14 -1.59 6.47
C LEU A 38 2.40 -1.28 5.15
N LEU A 39 1.29 -0.54 5.24
CA LEU A 39 0.53 -0.12 4.08
C LEU A 39 1.32 0.85 3.19
N LEU A 40 2.03 1.82 3.79
CA LEU A 40 2.93 2.73 3.07
C LEU A 40 4.04 1.96 2.34
N LEU A 41 4.64 0.95 2.98
CA LEU A 41 5.63 0.10 2.34
C LEU A 41 5.04 -0.65 1.13
N ALA A 42 3.83 -1.17 1.25
CA ALA A 42 3.13 -1.85 0.16
C ALA A 42 2.78 -0.88 -1.00
N ILE A 43 2.37 0.35 -0.68
CA ILE A 43 2.16 1.43 -1.66
C ILE A 43 3.46 1.78 -2.39
N CYS A 44 4.58 1.92 -1.67
CA CYS A 44 5.89 2.12 -2.28
C CYS A 44 6.23 0.98 -3.26
N ALA A 45 5.95 -0.26 -2.88
CA ALA A 45 6.21 -1.41 -3.73
C ALA A 45 5.29 -1.44 -4.98
N LEU A 46 4.05 -0.95 -4.89
CA LEU A 46 3.20 -0.71 -6.07
C LEU A 46 3.77 0.35 -7.00
N PHE A 47 4.32 1.44 -6.47
CA PHE A 47 4.99 2.48 -7.29
C PHE A 47 6.23 1.94 -7.98
N VAL A 48 7.06 1.15 -7.29
CA VAL A 48 8.25 0.51 -7.88
C VAL A 48 7.87 -0.48 -8.98
N HIS A 49 6.84 -1.30 -8.75
CA HIS A 49 6.32 -2.19 -9.81
C HIS A 49 5.79 -1.36 -10.99
N GLY A 50 5.01 -0.32 -10.69
CA GLY A 50 4.40 0.57 -11.67
C GLY A 50 5.40 1.36 -12.50
N SER A 51 6.51 1.82 -11.92
CA SER A 51 7.60 2.51 -12.61
C SER A 51 8.40 1.58 -13.52
N GLY A 52 8.21 0.26 -13.41
CA GLY A 52 8.84 -0.75 -14.28
C GLY A 52 10.31 -0.97 -14.00
N LEU A 53 10.74 -0.66 -12.78
CA LEU A 53 12.07 -0.99 -12.32
C LEU A 53 12.30 -2.51 -12.49
N ARG A 54 13.31 -2.89 -13.27
CA ARG A 54 13.63 -4.30 -13.53
C ARG A 54 14.53 -4.82 -12.42
N MET A 55 13.98 -5.67 -11.55
CA MET A 55 14.74 -6.27 -10.47
C MET A 55 15.71 -7.35 -10.99
N GLN A 56 16.99 -7.21 -10.64
CA GLN A 56 18.05 -8.12 -11.08
C GLN A 56 17.99 -9.49 -10.38
N THR A 57 17.55 -9.55 -9.12
CA THR A 57 17.48 -10.79 -8.34
C THR A 57 16.13 -11.50 -8.47
N ARG A 58 16.15 -12.84 -8.50
CA ARG A 58 14.96 -13.68 -8.73
C ARG A 58 13.94 -13.58 -7.58
N ALA A 59 14.42 -13.49 -6.34
CA ALA A 59 13.59 -13.30 -5.16
C ALA A 59 12.83 -11.97 -5.19
N LEU A 60 13.51 -10.89 -5.58
CA LEU A 60 12.92 -9.56 -5.65
C LEU A 60 11.91 -9.46 -6.80
N ARG A 61 12.14 -10.13 -7.93
CA ARG A 61 11.11 -10.25 -8.98
C ARG A 61 9.82 -10.93 -8.49
N TRP A 62 9.95 -11.93 -7.62
CA TRP A 62 8.80 -12.60 -7.02
C TRP A 62 8.07 -11.72 -6.01
N LEU A 63 8.81 -11.03 -5.14
CA LEU A 63 8.25 -10.10 -4.16
C LEU A 63 7.48 -8.96 -4.83
N PHE A 64 7.98 -8.46 -5.96
CA PHE A 64 7.35 -7.41 -6.76
C PHE A 64 6.44 -7.97 -7.88
N SER A 65 6.00 -9.22 -7.76
CA SER A 65 4.99 -9.78 -8.66
C SER A 65 3.64 -9.10 -8.40
N PRO A 66 2.91 -8.65 -9.43
CA PRO A 66 1.62 -7.98 -9.24
C PRO A 66 0.59 -8.90 -8.54
N TRP A 67 0.70 -10.21 -8.76
CA TRP A 67 -0.13 -11.23 -8.14
C TRP A 67 0.08 -11.37 -6.63
N LEU A 68 1.23 -10.96 -6.10
CA LEU A 68 1.49 -10.92 -4.66
C LEU A 68 1.21 -9.53 -4.09
N LEU A 69 1.64 -8.50 -4.82
CA LEU A 69 1.51 -7.09 -4.43
C LEU A 69 0.05 -6.68 -4.22
N TRP A 70 -0.82 -6.98 -5.18
CA TRP A 70 -2.22 -6.55 -5.11
C TRP A 70 -2.99 -7.15 -3.93
N PRO A 71 -3.00 -8.48 -3.71
CA PRO A 71 -3.70 -9.04 -2.56
C PRO A 71 -3.07 -8.60 -1.24
N LEU A 72 -1.74 -8.52 -1.16
CA LEU A 72 -1.08 -8.05 0.07
C LEU A 72 -1.48 -6.61 0.40
N THR A 73 -1.42 -5.70 -0.57
CA THR A 73 -1.82 -4.31 -0.38
C THR A 73 -3.32 -4.21 -0.05
N GLY A 74 -4.17 -4.98 -0.74
CA GLY A 74 -5.61 -5.02 -0.46
C GLY A 74 -5.93 -5.49 0.96
N LEU A 75 -5.24 -6.53 1.44
CA LEU A 75 -5.37 -7.04 2.81
C LEU A 75 -4.91 -6.00 3.84
N LEU A 76 -3.77 -5.35 3.62
CA LEU A 76 -3.26 -4.31 4.51
C LEU A 76 -4.18 -3.09 4.53
N ALA A 77 -4.69 -2.67 3.37
CA ALA A 77 -5.66 -1.59 3.27
C ALA A 77 -6.95 -1.95 4.02
N ALA A 78 -7.53 -3.13 3.78
CA ALA A 78 -8.73 -3.58 4.49
C ALA A 78 -8.52 -3.64 6.01
N ALA A 79 -7.38 -4.17 6.46
CA ALA A 79 -7.04 -4.27 7.88
C ALA A 79 -6.87 -2.89 8.53
N PHE A 80 -6.21 -1.96 7.83
CA PHE A 80 -6.04 -0.58 8.28
C PHE A 80 -7.38 0.14 8.35
N TRP A 81 -8.20 0.10 7.29
CA TRP A 81 -9.50 0.78 7.27
C TRP A 81 -10.49 0.23 8.29
N ARG A 82 -10.47 -1.09 8.54
CA ARG A 82 -11.30 -1.70 9.58
C ARG A 82 -10.95 -1.18 10.98
N GLN A 83 -9.67 -0.93 11.24
CA GLN A 83 -9.23 -0.32 12.51
C GLN A 83 -9.39 1.19 12.50
N ALA A 84 -9.30 1.82 11.34
CA ALA A 84 -9.46 3.25 11.21
C ALA A 84 -10.91 3.71 11.42
N ALA A 85 -11.88 2.88 11.04
CA ALA A 85 -13.32 3.13 11.19
C ALA A 85 -13.89 2.73 12.56
N GLY A 86 -13.11 2.05 13.40
CA GLY A 86 -13.44 1.75 14.80
C GLY A 86 -12.99 2.84 15.76
#